data_AF-A0A6N9DJI0-F1
#
_entry.id   AF-A0A6N9DJI0-F1
#
_cell.length_a   1.000
_cell.length_b   1.000
_cell.length_c   1.000
_cell.angle_alpha   90.00
_cell.angle_beta   90.00
_cell.angle_gamma   90.00
#
_symmetry.space_group_name_H-M   'P 1'
#
loop_
_entity.id
_entity.type
_entity.pdbx_description
1 polymer ?
#
loop_
_entity_poly.entity_id
_entity_poly.type
_entity_poly.pdbx_seq_one_letter_code
_entity_poly.pdbx_strand_id
1 'polypeptide(L)' 'MLSDPDMAMRVAKHNAPIVISHIRAKAQYNDVIADITTELGNAVSSALRYGVAESRIIVDPGIGFAKNASHSLEALRNLD' A
#
# COMPACT_ATOMS: atom_id res chain seq x y z
N MET A 1 3.99 -0.52 0.79
CA MET A 1 5.09 -1.47 0.65
C MET A 1 5.59 -1.80 2.04
N LEU A 2 5.80 -3.09 2.34
CA LEU A 2 6.51 -3.55 3.53
C LEU A 2 7.93 -3.92 3.10
N SER A 3 8.80 -2.93 2.98
CA SER A 3 10.16 -3.15 2.45
C SER A 3 11.06 -3.90 3.43
N ASP A 4 10.79 -3.76 4.73
CA ASP A 4 11.44 -4.52 5.79
C ASP A 4 10.60 -5.79 6.06
N PRO A 5 11.17 -6.99 5.86
CA PRO A 5 10.46 -8.26 6.02
C PRO A 5 9.96 -8.49 7.45
N ASP A 6 10.59 -7.89 8.46
CA ASP A 6 10.22 -8.06 9.87
C ASP A 6 9.15 -7.05 10.33
N MET A 7 8.85 -6.03 9.52
CA MET A 7 7.98 -4.92 9.93
C MET A 7 6.60 -5.39 10.34
N ALA A 8 5.98 -6.27 9.55
CA ALA A 8 4.62 -6.75 9.85
C ALA A 8 4.56 -7.55 11.16
N MET A 9 5.54 -8.43 11.40
CA MET A 9 5.66 -9.17 12.66
C MET A 9 5.85 -8.23 13.85
N ARG A 10 6.69 -7.18 13.71
CA ARG A 10 6.91 -6.20 14.78
C ARG A 10 5.64 -5.40 15.08
N VAL A 11 4.92 -4.95 14.05
CA VAL A 11 3.65 -4.24 14.21
C VAL A 11 2.62 -5.11 14.93
N ALA A 12 2.47 -6.37 14.51
CA ALA A 12 1.58 -7.33 15.14
C ALA A 12 1.95 -7.55 16.63
N LYS A 13 3.24 -7.80 16.92
CA LYS A 13 3.73 -8.01 18.30
C LYS A 13 3.40 -6.85 19.24
N HIS A 14 3.43 -5.61 18.75
CA HIS A 14 3.18 -4.42 19.58
C HIS A 14 1.74 -3.93 19.50
N ASN A 15 0.85 -4.62 18.77
CA ASN A 15 -0.50 -4.14 18.47
C ASN A 15 -0.48 -2.70 17.95
N ALA A 16 0.48 -2.33 17.11
CA ALA A 16 0.57 -0.99 16.55
C ALA A 16 -0.36 -0.85 15.32
N PRO A 17 -0.96 0.32 15.07
CA PRO A 17 -1.50 0.66 13.76
C PRO A 17 -0.40 0.72 12.70
N ILE A 18 -0.73 0.42 11.45
CA ILE A 18 0.17 0.56 10.30
C ILE A 18 -0.52 1.24 9.13
N VAL A 19 0.20 2.16 8.48
CA VAL A 19 -0.18 2.73 7.18
C VAL A 19 0.62 2.01 6.10
N ILE A 20 -0.08 1.34 5.19
CA ILE A 20 0.52 0.67 4.03
C ILE A 20 0.35 1.59 2.82
N SER A 21 1.41 2.33 2.49
CA SER A 21 1.44 3.22 1.32
C SER A 21 1.92 2.51 0.06
N HIS A 22 1.29 2.76 -1.08
CA HIS A 22 1.77 2.31 -2.38
C HIS A 22 2.99 3.13 -2.83
N ILE A 23 4.07 2.46 -3.27
CA ILE A 23 5.24 3.08 -3.89
C ILE A 23 5.92 2.08 -4.82
N ARG A 24 6.48 2.57 -5.93
CA ARG A 24 7.33 1.82 -6.87
C ARG A 24 8.69 2.50 -6.99
N ALA A 25 9.71 1.80 -7.50
CA ALA A 25 11.01 2.42 -7.78
C ALA A 25 10.95 3.39 -8.99
N LYS A 26 10.04 3.14 -9.94
CA LYS A 26 9.81 3.97 -11.12
C LYS A 26 8.31 4.13 -11.37
N ALA A 27 7.92 5.26 -11.95
CA ALA A 27 6.54 5.58 -12.31
C ALA A 27 6.09 4.89 -13.61
N GLN A 28 6.19 3.57 -13.66
CA GLN A 28 5.77 2.75 -14.79
C GLN A 28 4.54 1.95 -14.37
N TYR A 29 3.46 2.06 -15.12
CA TYR A 29 2.18 1.41 -14.88
C TYR A 29 1.60 0.92 -16.21
N ASN A 30 0.95 -0.24 -16.19
CA ASN A 30 0.16 -0.71 -17.34
C ASN A 30 -1.26 -0.16 -17.24
N ASP A 31 -1.84 -0.29 -16.05
CA ASP A 31 -3.12 0.28 -15.64
C ASP A 31 -2.92 0.80 -14.22
N VAL A 32 -3.05 2.12 -14.02
CA VAL A 32 -2.69 2.76 -12.76
C VAL A 32 -3.54 2.23 -11.61
N ILE A 33 -4.84 2.04 -11.82
CA ILE A 33 -5.78 1.68 -10.76
C ILE A 33 -5.66 0.19 -10.43
N ALA A 34 -5.63 -0.67 -11.46
CA ALA A 34 -5.49 -2.11 -11.27
C ALA A 34 -4.15 -2.47 -10.61
N ASP A 35 -3.06 -1.81 -11.03
CA ASP A 35 -1.74 -1.99 -10.45
C ASP A 35 -1.71 -1.57 -8.98
N ILE A 36 -2.20 -0.37 -8.65
CA ILE A 36 -2.20 0.16 -7.28
C ILE A 36 -3.01 -0.76 -6.35
N THR A 37 -4.21 -1.14 -6.77
CA THR A 37 -5.13 -1.97 -5.97
C THR A 37 -4.54 -3.35 -5.72
N THR A 38 -3.97 -3.97 -6.76
CA THR A 38 -3.34 -5.29 -6.67
C THR A 38 -2.15 -5.27 -5.72
N GLU A 39 -1.27 -4.27 -5.84
CA GLU A 39 -0.06 -4.17 -5.01
C GLU A 39 -0.38 -3.87 -3.55
N LEU A 40 -1.35 -2.99 -3.28
CA LEU A 40 -1.84 -2.73 -1.93
C LEU A 40 -2.53 -3.97 -1.34
N GLY A 41 -3.39 -4.65 -2.10
CA GLY A 41 -4.03 -5.89 -1.67
C GLY A 41 -3.03 -6.99 -1.28
N ASN A 42 -1.95 -7.13 -2.05
CA ASN A 42 -0.86 -8.06 -1.73
C ASN A 42 -0.14 -7.67 -0.43
N ALA A 43 0.12 -6.38 -0.22
CA ALA A 43 0.77 -5.89 0.98
C ALA A 43 -0.12 -6.04 2.24
N VAL A 44 -1.42 -5.74 2.13
CA VAL A 44 -2.42 -5.97 3.17
C VAL A 44 -2.50 -7.45 3.52
N SER A 45 -2.61 -8.32 2.51
CA SER A 45 -2.63 -9.77 2.69
C SER A 45 -1.38 -10.27 3.44
N SER A 46 -0.22 -9.67 3.16
CA SER A 46 1.01 -9.98 3.90
C SER A 46 0.92 -9.57 5.36
N ALA A 47 0.48 -8.34 5.67
CA ALA A 47 0.31 -7.86 7.03
C ALA A 47 -0.65 -8.74 7.85
N LEU A 48 -1.79 -9.12 7.26
CA LEU A 48 -2.77 -10.02 7.87
C LEU A 48 -2.16 -11.39 8.19
N ARG A 49 -1.39 -11.98 7.26
CA ARG A 49 -0.71 -13.27 7.49
C ARG A 49 0.28 -13.24 8.65
N TYR A 50 0.88 -12.09 8.93
CA TYR A 50 1.78 -11.90 10.08
C TYR A 50 1.04 -11.51 11.38
N GLY A 51 -0.30 -11.49 11.37
CA GLY A 51 -1.12 -11.28 12.56
C GLY A 51 -1.44 -9.81 12.87
N VAL A 52 -1.24 -8.89 11.93
CA VAL A 52 -1.74 -7.52 12.08
C VAL A 52 -3.27 -7.56 11.96
N ALA A 53 -3.98 -7.03 12.95
CA ALA A 53 -5.44 -6.94 12.90
C ALA A 53 -5.90 -6.02 11.77
N GLU A 54 -6.90 -6.42 11.00
CA GLU A 54 -7.46 -5.63 9.89
C GLU A 54 -7.87 -4.22 10.32
N SER A 55 -8.49 -4.08 11.49
CA SER A 55 -8.88 -2.79 12.09
C SER A 55 -7.72 -1.86 12.43
N ARG A 56 -6.47 -2.34 12.31
CA ARG A 56 -5.24 -1.56 12.52
C ARG A 56 -4.49 -1.26 11.22
N ILE A 57 -5.04 -1.65 10.07
CA ILE A 57 -4.45 -1.40 8.76
C ILE A 57 -5.13 -0.20 8.13
N ILE A 58 -4.34 0.80 7.77
CA ILE A 58 -4.74 1.93 6.94
C ILE A 58 -4.05 1.77 5.59
N VAL A 59 -4.78 1.98 4.50
CA VAL A 59 -4.25 1.89 3.15
C VAL A 59 -4.08 3.31 2.59
N ASP A 60 -2.94 3.56 1.96
CA ASP A 60 -2.63 4.85 1.31
C ASP A 60 -2.22 4.60 -0.16
N PRO A 61 -2.93 5.18 -1.15
CA PRO A 61 -2.60 5.05 -2.58
C PRO A 61 -1.26 5.69 -2.97
N GLY A 62 -0.61 6.44 -2.07
CA GLY A 62 0.70 7.03 -2.27
C GLY A 62 0.71 8.04 -3.41
N ILE A 63 -0.28 8.91 -3.47
CA ILE A 63 -0.36 10.00 -4.46
C ILE A 63 0.89 10.89 -4.30
N GLY A 64 1.54 11.22 -5.43
CA GLY A 64 2.80 11.96 -5.41
C GLY A 64 4.07 11.10 -5.24
N PHE A 65 3.94 9.79 -4.99
CA PHE A 65 5.08 8.86 -4.92
C PHE A 65 5.08 7.90 -6.09
N ALA A 66 6.19 7.94 -6.86
CA ALA A 66 6.39 7.11 -8.06
C ALA A 66 5.24 7.19 -9.06
N LYS A 67 4.64 8.38 -9.22
CA LYS A 67 3.55 8.67 -10.15
C LYS A 67 3.85 9.99 -10.84
N ASN A 68 3.55 10.11 -12.13
CA ASN A 68 3.54 11.41 -12.80
C ASN A 68 2.21 12.14 -12.49
N ALA A 69 2.03 13.35 -13.03
CA ALA A 69 0.82 14.13 -12.82
C ALA A 69 -0.44 13.39 -13.30
N SER A 70 -0.39 12.73 -14.47
CA SER A 70 -1.52 11.97 -15.02
C SER A 70 -1.91 10.81 -14.12
N HIS A 71 -0.93 9.99 -13.71
CA HIS A 71 -1.19 8.85 -12.81
C HIS A 71 -1.74 9.30 -11.46
N SER A 72 -1.25 10.43 -10.93
CA SER A 72 -1.72 10.98 -9.66
C SER A 72 -3.16 11.47 -9.74
N LEU A 73 -3.53 12.15 -10.84
CA LEU A 73 -4.90 12.60 -11.07
C LEU A 73 -5.84 11.42 -11.33
N GLU A 74 -5.39 10.39 -12.04
CA GLU A 74 -6.16 9.17 -12.26
C GLU A 74 -6.44 8.44 -10.95
N ALA A 75 -5.42 8.24 -10.10
CA ALA A 75 -5.59 7.66 -8.77
C ALA A 75 -6.55 8.48 -7.91
N LEU A 76 -6.43 9.81 -7.92
CA LEU A 76 -7.31 10.70 -7.15
C LEU A 76 -8.78 10.62 -7.62
N ARG A 77 -9.02 10.43 -8.92
CA ARG A 77 -10.38 10.31 -9.48
C ARG A 77 -11.08 8.99 -9.17
N ASN A 78 -10.32 7.97 -8.75
CA ASN A 78 -10.82 6.61 -8.54
C ASN A 78 -10.55 6.16 -7.08
N LEU A 79 -10.79 7.04 -6.11
CA LEU A 79 -10.65 6.71 -4.68
C LEU A 79 -11.89 6.06 -4.04
N ASP A 80 -12.98 5.94 -4.81
CA ASP A 80 -14.27 5.40 -4.36
C ASP A 80 -14.39 3.88 -4.55
#